data_AF-A0A1S3XDM8-F1
#
_entry.id   AF-A0A1S3XDM8-F1
#
_cell.length_a   1.000
_cell.length_b   1.000
_cell.length_c   1.000
_cell.angle_alpha   90.00
_cell.angle_beta   90.00
_cell.angle_gamma   90.00
#
_symmetry.space_group_name_H-M   'P 1'
#
loop_
_entity.id
_entity.type
_entity.pdbx_description
1 polymer ?
#
loop_
_entity_poly.entity_id
_entity_poly.type
_entity_poly.pdbx_seq_one_letter_code
_entity_poly.pdbx_strand_id
1 'polypeptide(L)' 'MKLFPTTAVLLFLMLLLSANEIGPRKVEAKLCQYKSRTFFGVCVSGHTCNQKCQGEAFDGGRCHGVRRQCCCYRTC' A
#
# COMPACT_ATOMS: atom_id res chain seq x y z
N MET A 1 -32.16 39.34 -27.88
CA MET A 1 -32.54 38.14 -27.08
C MET A 1 -31.80 36.90 -27.60
N LYS A 2 -30.50 36.76 -27.31
CA LYS A 2 -29.70 35.56 -27.65
C LYS A 2 -28.57 35.41 -26.62
N LEU A 3 -28.91 35.36 -25.32
CA LEU A 3 -27.91 35.32 -24.24
C LEU A 3 -28.10 34.17 -23.25
N PHE A 4 -29.09 33.29 -23.49
CA PHE A 4 -29.46 32.20 -22.60
C PHE A 4 -28.88 30.82 -22.96
N PRO A 5 -28.67 30.43 -24.23
CA PRO A 5 -28.26 29.05 -24.52
C PRO A 5 -26.76 28.82 -24.26
N THR A 6 -25.93 29.83 -24.55
CA THR A 6 -24.47 29.73 -24.42
C THR A 6 -24.01 29.64 -22.97
N THR A 7 -24.61 30.39 -22.07
CA THR A 7 -24.32 30.34 -20.63
C THR A 7 -24.76 29.02 -20.00
N ALA A 8 -25.94 28.50 -20.38
CA ALA A 8 -26.43 27.20 -19.92
C ALA A 8 -25.52 26.06 -20.40
N VAL A 9 -25.08 26.08 -21.66
CA VAL A 9 -24.14 25.10 -22.22
C VAL A 9 -22.79 25.17 -21.52
N LEU A 10 -22.26 26.38 -21.26
CA LEU A 10 -20.99 26.57 -20.57
C LEU A 10 -21.04 26.04 -19.13
N LEU A 11 -22.14 26.31 -18.41
CA LEU A 11 -22.37 25.78 -17.06
C LEU A 11 -22.46 24.24 -17.06
N PHE A 12 -23.15 23.66 -18.04
CA PHE A 12 -23.21 22.21 -18.21
C PHE A 12 -21.83 21.60 -18.48
N LEU A 13 -21.01 22.26 -19.31
CA LEU A 13 -19.64 21.82 -19.61
C LEU A 13 -18.78 21.83 -18.34
N MET A 14 -18.81 22.92 -17.58
CA MET A 14 -18.08 23.05 -16.32
C MET A 14 -18.48 21.98 -15.29
N LEU A 15 -19.76 21.61 -15.24
CA LEU A 15 -20.26 20.54 -14.36
C LEU A 15 -19.68 19.17 -14.75
N LEU A 16 -19.62 18.86 -16.05
CA LEU A 16 -19.03 17.62 -16.57
C LEU A 16 -17.52 17.51 -16.29
N LEU A 17 -16.82 18.66 -16.29
CA LEU A 17 -15.39 18.75 -16.00
C LEU A 17 -15.06 18.61 -14.50
N SER A 18 -16.05 18.69 -13.60
CA SER A 18 -15.86 18.67 -12.15
C SER A 18 -15.94 17.28 -11.49
N ALA A 19 -16.07 16.22 -12.28
CA ALA A 19 -16.05 14.83 -11.80
C ALA A 19 -14.63 14.41 -11.39
N ASN A 20 -14.10 15.03 -10.34
CA ASN A 20 -12.85 14.62 -9.74
C ASN A 20 -13.13 13.49 -8.73
N GLU A 21 -12.70 12.31 -9.13
CA GLU A 21 -12.48 11.08 -8.36
C GLU A 21 -12.42 11.28 -6.82
N ILE A 22 -13.58 11.23 -6.16
CA ILE A 22 -13.66 10.83 -4.75
C ILE A 22 -13.58 9.31 -4.73
N GLY A 23 -12.42 8.80 -5.17
CA GLY A 23 -12.07 7.40 -5.00
C GLY A 23 -11.75 7.13 -3.53
N PRO A 24 -12.06 5.94 -2.98
CA PRO A 24 -11.64 5.58 -1.65
C PRO A 24 -10.12 5.75 -1.54
N ARG A 25 -9.71 6.67 -0.66
CA ARG A 25 -8.30 6.85 -0.30
C ARG A 25 -7.85 5.52 0.31
N LYS A 26 -7.14 4.70 -0.45
CA LYS A 26 -6.52 3.48 0.08
C LYS A 26 -5.49 3.93 1.10
N VAL A 27 -5.85 3.86 2.38
CA VAL A 27 -4.88 4.00 3.46
C VAL A 27 -4.13 2.68 3.50
N GLU A 28 -3.02 2.59 2.77
CA GLU A 28 -2.09 1.48 2.96
C GLU A 28 -1.57 1.57 4.40
N ALA A 29 -1.80 0.49 5.16
CA ALA A 29 -1.30 0.40 6.51
C ALA A 29 0.23 0.49 6.50
N LYS A 30 0.81 1.31 7.36
CA LYS A 30 2.26 1.46 7.42
C LYS A 30 2.84 0.18 8.01
N LEU A 31 3.87 -0.36 7.36
CA LEU A 31 4.54 -1.57 7.83
C LEU A 31 5.90 -1.21 8.42
N CYS A 32 6.10 -1.57 9.68
CA CYS A 32 7.40 -1.49 10.34
C CYS A 32 8.14 -2.82 10.15
N GLN A 33 9.40 -2.75 9.75
CA GLN A 33 10.25 -3.91 9.48
C GLN A 33 11.27 -4.13 10.60
N TYR A 34 11.50 -5.40 10.92
CA TYR A 34 12.40 -5.84 11.99
C TYR A 34 13.18 -7.06 11.51
N LYS A 35 14.46 -7.18 11.89
CA LYS A 35 15.21 -8.41 11.65
C LYS A 35 14.66 -9.52 12.55
N SER A 36 14.41 -10.70 11.99
CA SER A 36 14.02 -11.88 12.78
C SER A 36 15.09 -12.22 13.82
N ARG A 37 14.65 -12.55 15.04
CA ARG A 37 15.51 -12.94 16.16
C ARG A 37 15.87 -14.42 16.13
N THR A 38 15.02 -15.24 15.54
CA THR A 38 15.15 -16.71 15.56
C THR A 38 15.54 -17.32 14.22
N PHE A 39 15.56 -16.53 13.14
CA PHE A 39 16.00 -16.96 11.82
C PHE A 39 17.52 -16.80 11.68
N PHE A 40 18.19 -17.90 11.34
CA PHE A 40 19.63 -17.95 11.15
C PHE A 40 19.99 -18.34 9.72
N GLY A 41 21.07 -17.74 9.21
CA GLY A 41 21.58 -18.01 7.86
C GLY A 41 20.93 -17.18 6.75
N VAL A 42 21.17 -17.61 5.51
CA VAL A 42 20.71 -16.96 4.28
C VAL A 42 19.24 -17.34 4.04
N CYS A 43 18.39 -16.35 3.83
CA CYS A 43 16.99 -16.52 3.52
C CYS A 43 16.81 -16.92 2.05
N VAL A 44 16.58 -18.22 1.84
CA VAL A 44 16.34 -18.79 0.50
C VAL A 44 14.85 -18.82 0.16
N SER A 45 13.99 -19.02 1.18
CA SER A 45 12.54 -19.11 1.02
C SER A 45 11.82 -18.07 1.89
N GLY A 46 10.99 -17.25 1.25
CA GLY A 46 10.13 -16.28 1.94
C GLY A 46 9.08 -16.96 2.83
N HIS A 47 8.58 -18.13 2.43
CA HIS A 47 7.59 -18.88 3.21
C HIS A 47 8.14 -19.31 4.58
N THR A 48 9.36 -19.85 4.61
CA THR A 48 10.03 -20.24 5.86
C THR A 48 10.31 -19.03 6.76
N CYS A 49 10.72 -17.90 6.17
CA CYS A 49 10.88 -16.65 6.90
C CYS A 49 9.54 -16.17 7.49
N ASN A 50 8.45 -16.23 6.71
CA ASN A 50 7.12 -15.85 7.15
C ASN A 50 6.64 -16.68 8.34
N GLN A 51 6.74 -18.02 8.26
CA GLN A 51 6.38 -18.91 9.38
C GLN A 51 7.19 -18.61 10.64
N LYS A 52 8.49 -18.30 10.50
CA LYS A 52 9.33 -17.90 11.63
C LYS A 52 8.88 -16.57 12.25
N CYS A 53 8.60 -15.57 11.43
CA CYS A 53 8.13 -14.27 11.90
C CYS A 53 6.75 -14.35 12.58
N GLN A 54 5.84 -15.19 12.10
CA GLN A 54 4.58 -15.45 12.78
C GLN A 54 4.79 -16.07 14.17
N GLY A 55 5.75 -17.00 14.30
CA GLY A 55 6.16 -17.54 15.60
C GLY A 55 6.85 -16.52 16.52
N GLU A 56 7.34 -15.40 15.99
CA GLU A 56 7.90 -14.27 16.75
C GLU A 56 6.87 -13.17 17.06
N ALA A 57 5.58 -13.43 16.84
CA ALA A 57 4.47 -12.49 17.01
C ALA A 57 4.52 -11.25 16.09
N PHE A 58 4.98 -11.45 14.84
CA PHE A 58 4.83 -10.47 13.76
C PHE A 58 3.72 -10.89 12.79
N ASP A 59 3.18 -9.92 12.04
CA ASP A 59 2.12 -10.16 11.04
C ASP A 59 2.63 -11.03 9.87
N GLY A 60 3.92 -10.92 9.55
CA GLY A 60 4.56 -11.77 8.56
C GLY A 60 6.05 -11.49 8.39
N GLY A 61 6.64 -12.08 7.34
CA GLY A 61 8.06 -11.89 7.05
C GLY A 61 8.44 -12.22 5.62
N ARG A 62 9.54 -11.62 5.15
CA ARG A 62 10.12 -11.87 3.82
C ARG A 62 11.64 -11.79 3.83
N CYS A 63 12.26 -12.48 2.87
CA CYS A 63 13.67 -12.30 2.59
C CYS A 63 13.93 -10.89 2.04
N HIS A 64 14.93 -10.19 2.58
CA HIS A 64 15.23 -8.80 2.24
C HIS A 64 16.76 -8.54 2.15
N GLY A 65 17.13 -7.60 1.30
CA GLY A 65 18.51 -7.12 1.12
C GLY A 65 19.45 -8.09 0.39
N VAL A 66 20.68 -7.61 0.14
CA VAL A 66 21.73 -8.35 -0.59
C VAL A 66 22.18 -9.60 0.16
N ARG A 67 22.29 -9.51 1.49
CA ARG A 67 22.63 -10.66 2.36
C ARG A 67 21.46 -11.63 2.55
N ARG A 68 20.32 -11.39 1.89
CA ARG A 68 19.08 -12.18 2.00
C ARG A 68 18.76 -12.48 3.47
N GLN A 69 18.58 -11.45 4.30
CA GLN A 69 18.19 -11.66 5.71
C GLN A 69 16.66 -11.82 5.80
N CYS A 70 16.19 -12.56 6.80
CA CYS A 70 14.76 -12.62 7.08
C CYS A 70 14.33 -11.35 7.84
N CYS A 71 13.45 -10.56 7.22
CA CYS A 71 12.85 -9.37 7.80
C CYS A 71 11.37 -9.63 8.09
N CYS A 72 11.02 -9.60 9.38
CA CYS A 72 9.65 -9.62 9.86
C CYS A 72 9.03 -8.23 9.73
N TYR A 73 7.72 -8.17 9.60
CA TYR A 73 6.99 -6.91 9.58
C TYR A 73 5.70 -7.01 10.37
N ARG A 74 5.27 -5.86 10.88
CA ARG A 74 3.95 -5.69 11.49
C ARG A 74 3.40 -4.31 11.17
N THR A 75 2.09 -4.19 11.28
CA THR A 75 1.39 -2.93 11.14
C THR A 75 1.81 -1.96 12.25
N CYS A 76 2.09 -0.72 11.83
CA CYS A 76 2.34 0.47 12.62
C CYS A 76 1.81 1.67 11.81
#